data_AF-A0A1Z4IK59-F1
#
_entry.id   AF-A0A1Z4IK59-F1
#
_cell.length_a   1.000
_cell.length_b   1.000
_cell.length_c   1.000
_cell.angle_alpha   90.00
_cell.angle_beta   90.00
_cell.angle_gamma   90.00
#
_symmetry.space_group_name_H-M   'P 1'
#
loop_
_entity.id
_entity.type
_entity.pdbx_description
1 polymer ?
#
loop_
_entity_poly.entity_id
_entity_poly.type
_entity_poly.pdbx_seq_one_letter_code
_entity_poly.pdbx_strand_id
1 'polypeptide(L)'
;MQVRLAPSVAAKVEGIRQSLEYLKLSDTVNLLLDAIRHKWDLKISSLSQIETNETRVRLDKRHHEWLSQYGLERGINIACVTNLLISEYLAGNTTSLKISFPTPVTVEPEKLTEVTTTEPIQPIEKPKGQALMRSLKL
;
A
#
# COMPACT_ATOMS: atom_id res chain seq x y z
N MET A 1 7.73 -11.07 7.98
CA MET A 1 6.52 -11.93 8.13
C MET A 1 6.50 -12.92 6.98
N GLN A 2 5.95 -14.13 7.16
CA GLN A 2 5.92 -15.16 6.11
C GLN A 2 4.51 -15.37 5.57
N VAL A 3 4.42 -15.62 4.26
CA VAL A 3 3.17 -15.88 3.54
C VAL A 3 3.32 -17.17 2.75
N ARG A 4 2.23 -17.94 2.65
CA ARG A 4 2.18 -19.16 1.85
C ARG A 4 1.65 -18.86 0.45
N LEU A 5 2.44 -19.18 -0.57
CA LEU A 5 2.03 -19.18 -1.95
C LEU A 5 1.29 -20.47 -2.31
N ALA A 6 0.33 -20.34 -3.22
CA ALA A 6 -0.31 -21.48 -3.87
C ALA A 6 0.75 -22.21 -4.73
N PRO A 7 0.70 -23.55 -4.84
CA PRO A 7 1.72 -24.32 -5.56
C PRO A 7 1.91 -23.86 -7.02
N SER A 8 0.80 -23.53 -7.72
CA SER A 8 0.84 -23.03 -9.10
C SER A 8 1.52 -21.67 -9.22
N VAL A 9 1.32 -20.78 -8.24
CA VAL A 9 1.97 -19.46 -8.20
C VAL A 9 3.45 -19.63 -7.86
N ALA A 10 3.77 -20.44 -6.84
CA ALA A 10 5.14 -20.72 -6.44
C ALA A 10 5.96 -21.30 -7.60
N ALA A 11 5.41 -22.25 -8.36
CA ALA A 11 6.06 -22.85 -9.52
C ALA A 11 6.40 -21.83 -10.62
N LYS A 12 5.48 -20.90 -10.90
CA LYS A 12 5.72 -19.82 -11.87
C LYS A 12 6.76 -18.83 -11.36
N VAL A 13 6.66 -18.42 -10.10
CA VAL A 13 7.61 -17.49 -9.48
C VAL A 13 9.01 -18.11 -9.41
N GLU A 14 9.12 -19.41 -9.19
CA GLU A 14 10.38 -20.15 -9.24
C GLU A 14 11.01 -20.10 -10.64
N GLY A 15 10.22 -20.28 -11.70
CA GLY A 15 10.70 -20.07 -13.07
C GLY A 15 11.27 -18.67 -13.28
N ILE A 16 10.62 -17.65 -12.71
CA ILE A 16 11.08 -16.25 -12.79
C ILE A 16 12.38 -16.06 -12.03
N ARG A 17 12.46 -16.62 -10.81
CA ARG A 17 13.65 -16.57 -9.96
C ARG A 17 14.86 -17.09 -10.72
N GLN A 18 14.72 -18.24 -11.38
CA GLN A 18 15.80 -18.85 -12.15
C GLN A 18 16.18 -18.02 -13.38
N SER A 19 15.19 -17.47 -14.10
CA SER A 19 15.44 -16.58 -15.24
C SER A 19 16.12 -15.26 -14.87
N LEU A 20 15.90 -14.76 -13.65
CA LEU A 20 16.51 -13.54 -13.12
C LEU A 20 17.79 -13.82 -12.30
N GLU A 21 18.19 -15.09 -12.20
CA GLU A 21 19.36 -15.53 -11.42
C GLU A 21 19.32 -15.13 -9.93
N TYR A 22 18.13 -14.96 -9.35
CA TYR A 22 18.02 -14.64 -7.94
C TYR A 22 18.26 -15.85 -7.05
N LEU A 23 18.98 -15.66 -5.95
CA LEU A 23 19.29 -16.75 -5.02
C LEU A 23 18.07 -17.20 -4.21
N LYS A 24 17.15 -16.29 -3.87
CA LYS A 24 16.02 -16.57 -2.99
C LYS A 24 14.69 -16.31 -3.67
N LEU A 25 13.71 -17.17 -3.40
CA LEU A 25 12.34 -17.00 -3.87
C LEU A 25 11.71 -15.73 -3.28
N SER A 26 12.06 -15.36 -2.04
CA SER A 26 11.58 -14.12 -1.39
C SER A 26 11.89 -12.88 -2.21
N ASP A 27 13.07 -12.80 -2.78
CA ASP A 27 13.54 -11.59 -3.45
C ASP A 27 12.77 -11.40 -4.76
N THR A 28 12.48 -12.51 -5.44
CA THR A 28 11.62 -12.53 -6.63
C THR A 28 10.19 -12.13 -6.31
N VAL A 29 9.61 -12.64 -5.21
CA VAL A 29 8.26 -12.25 -4.79
C VAL A 29 8.19 -10.77 -4.43
N ASN A 30 9.17 -10.24 -3.71
CA ASN A 30 9.20 -8.82 -3.38
C ASN A 30 9.37 -7.96 -4.64
N LEU A 31 10.21 -8.36 -5.61
CA LEU A 31 10.30 -7.69 -6.90
C LEU A 31 8.98 -7.68 -7.66
N LEU A 32 8.26 -8.80 -7.71
CA LEU A 32 6.96 -8.88 -8.39
C LEU A 32 5.93 -7.98 -7.71
N LEU A 33 5.95 -7.91 -6.37
CA LEU A 33 5.06 -7.01 -5.62
C LEU A 33 5.41 -5.53 -5.86
N ASP A 34 6.70 -5.19 -5.95
CA ASP A 34 7.14 -3.85 -6.35
C ASP A 34 6.67 -3.54 -7.78
N ALA A 35 6.82 -4.48 -8.71
CA ALA A 35 6.39 -4.33 -10.09
C ALA A 35 4.87 -4.10 -10.19
N ILE A 36 4.06 -4.83 -9.41
CA ILE A 36 2.61 -4.62 -9.33
C ILE A 36 2.31 -3.24 -8.75
N ARG A 37 2.94 -2.89 -7.63
CA ARG A 37 2.72 -1.62 -6.92
C ARG A 37 3.07 -0.40 -7.77
N HIS A 38 4.17 -0.49 -8.51
CA HIS A 38 4.70 0.59 -9.35
C HIS A 38 4.30 0.47 -10.82
N LYS A 39 3.47 -0.52 -11.18
CA LYS A 39 3.00 -0.79 -12.55
C LYS A 39 4.15 -0.97 -13.54
N TRP A 40 5.21 -1.65 -13.11
CA TRP A 40 6.31 -2.03 -13.99
C TRP A 40 5.88 -3.19 -14.88
N ASP A 41 6.11 -3.03 -16.17
CA ASP A 41 5.96 -4.10 -17.16
C ASP A 41 7.27 -4.90 -17.24
N LEU A 42 7.41 -5.90 -16.37
CA LEU A 42 8.55 -6.80 -16.41
C LEU A 42 8.37 -7.72 -17.61
N LYS A 43 9.26 -7.59 -18.60
CA LYS A 43 9.32 -8.49 -19.76
C LYS A 43 9.86 -9.85 -19.35
N ILE A 44 9.01 -10.63 -18.71
CA ILE A 44 9.34 -11.99 -18.29
C ILE A 44 9.18 -12.89 -19.50
N SER A 45 10.31 -13.26 -20.11
CA SER A 45 10.33 -14.10 -21.30
C SER A 45 10.03 -15.56 -20.92
N SER A 46 9.17 -16.22 -21.69
CA SER A 46 8.81 -17.65 -21.67
C SER A 46 9.25 -18.43 -20.41
N LEU A 47 8.40 -18.42 -19.40
CA LEU A 47 8.62 -19.18 -18.17
C LEU A 47 8.27 -20.66 -18.36
N SER A 48 9.28 -21.52 -18.28
CA SER A 48 9.06 -22.93 -18.02
C SER A 48 8.39 -23.08 -16.66
N GLN A 49 7.35 -23.90 -16.55
CA GLN A 49 6.77 -24.24 -15.24
C GLN A 49 7.75 -25.15 -14.50
N ILE A 50 8.33 -24.66 -13.42
CA ILE A 50 9.32 -25.40 -12.62
C ILE A 50 8.65 -25.81 -11.31
N GLU A 51 8.72 -27.09 -10.97
CA GLU A 51 8.20 -27.56 -9.68
C GLU A 51 9.05 -26.99 -8.55
N THR A 52 8.40 -26.51 -7.49
CA THR A 52 9.07 -26.05 -6.27
C THR A 52 8.34 -26.54 -5.04
N ASN A 53 9.14 -26.99 -4.05
CA ASN A 53 8.65 -27.32 -2.73
C ASN A 53 8.60 -26.09 -1.81
N GLU A 54 9.25 -24.99 -2.21
CA GLU A 54 9.28 -23.76 -1.43
C GLU A 54 8.02 -22.93 -1.69
N THR A 55 7.08 -23.04 -0.76
CA THR A 55 5.81 -22.28 -0.81
C THR A 55 5.72 -21.19 0.23
N ARG A 56 6.65 -21.13 1.19
CA ARG A 56 6.65 -20.12 2.26
C ARG A 56 7.71 -19.07 1.96
N VAL A 57 7.27 -17.85 1.77
CA VAL A 57 8.14 -16.73 1.41
C VAL A 57 8.02 -15.62 2.42
N ARG A 58 9.16 -15.00 2.71
CA ARG A 58 9.24 -13.82 3.57
C ARG A 58 8.93 -12.58 2.74
N LEU A 59 7.96 -11.80 3.21
CA LEU A 59 7.66 -10.49 2.67
C LEU A 59 8.39 -9.40 3.45
N ASP A 60 8.83 -8.38 2.72
CA ASP A 60 9.34 -7.15 3.31
C ASP A 60 8.23 -6.40 4.04
N LYS A 61 8.62 -5.62 5.05
CA LYS A 61 7.69 -4.87 5.90
C LYS A 61 6.77 -3.96 5.07
N ARG A 62 7.31 -3.29 4.05
CA ARG A 62 6.56 -2.40 3.13
C ARG A 62 5.47 -3.12 2.36
N HIS A 63 5.73 -4.34 1.92
CA HIS A 63 4.76 -5.16 1.18
C HIS A 63 3.73 -5.74 2.13
N HIS A 64 4.20 -6.19 3.30
CA HIS A 64 3.32 -6.70 4.32
C HIS A 64 2.25 -5.68 4.74
N GLU A 65 2.65 -4.45 5.06
CA GLU A 65 1.74 -3.37 5.45
C GLU A 65 0.76 -3.03 4.33
N TRP A 66 1.26 -2.86 3.11
CA TRP A 66 0.45 -2.56 1.94
C TRP A 66 -0.60 -3.65 1.66
N LEU A 67 -0.18 -4.93 1.64
CA LEU A 67 -1.08 -6.05 1.38
C LEU A 67 -2.07 -6.28 2.54
N SER A 68 -1.67 -5.99 3.78
CA SER A 68 -2.56 -6.04 4.95
C SER A 68 -3.68 -5.02 4.82
N GLN A 69 -3.35 -3.78 4.44
CA GLN A 69 -4.34 -2.74 4.21
C GLN A 69 -5.27 -3.11 3.06
N TYR A 70 -4.72 -3.54 1.93
CA TYR A 70 -5.50 -3.97 0.76
C TYR A 70 -6.44 -5.14 1.09
N GLY A 71 -5.97 -6.09 1.90
CA GLY A 71 -6.75 -7.22 2.37
C GLY A 71 -7.88 -6.81 3.31
N LEU A 72 -7.61 -5.88 4.23
CA LEU A 72 -8.61 -5.35 5.17
C LEU A 72 -9.75 -4.62 4.44
N GLU A 73 -9.43 -3.80 3.43
CA GLU A 73 -10.43 -3.13 2.59
C GLU A 73 -11.37 -4.09 1.85
N ARG A 74 -10.91 -5.32 1.58
CA ARG A 74 -11.63 -6.32 0.77
C ARG A 74 -12.07 -7.54 1.57
N GLY A 75 -11.82 -7.57 2.87
CA GLY A 75 -12.15 -8.70 3.75
C GLY A 75 -11.40 -9.99 3.42
N ILE A 76 -10.19 -9.91 2.85
CA ILE A 76 -9.40 -11.08 2.45
C ILE A 76 -8.06 -11.14 3.17
N ASN A 77 -7.59 -12.37 3.47
CA ASN A 77 -6.32 -12.61 4.14
C ASN A 77 -5.13 -12.21 3.24
N ILE A 78 -4.05 -11.70 3.84
CA ILE A 78 -2.80 -11.36 3.16
C ILE A 78 -2.30 -12.46 2.22
N ALA A 79 -2.40 -13.74 2.60
CA ALA A 79 -1.99 -14.84 1.73
C ALA A 79 -2.84 -14.93 0.46
N CYS A 80 -4.15 -14.75 0.59
CA CYS A 80 -5.06 -14.71 -0.56
C CYS A 80 -4.74 -13.50 -1.45
N VAL A 81 -4.49 -12.33 -0.85
CA VAL A 81 -4.13 -11.10 -1.58
C VAL A 81 -2.84 -11.31 -2.37
N THR A 82 -1.77 -11.81 -1.74
CA THR A 82 -0.48 -12.04 -2.41
C THR A 82 -0.64 -12.99 -3.59
N ASN A 83 -1.33 -14.10 -3.40
CA ASN A 83 -1.56 -15.07 -4.47
C ASN A 83 -2.41 -14.49 -5.61
N LEU A 84 -3.46 -13.74 -5.27
CA LEU A 84 -4.33 -13.10 -6.25
C LEU A 84 -3.54 -12.10 -7.12
N LEU A 85 -2.86 -11.14 -6.48
CA LEU A 85 -2.14 -10.07 -7.19
C LEU A 85 -1.03 -10.62 -8.08
N ILE A 86 -0.25 -11.59 -7.58
CA ILE A 86 0.81 -12.22 -8.38
C ILE A 86 0.18 -13.03 -9.52
N SER A 87 -0.91 -13.75 -9.29
CA SER A 87 -1.58 -14.51 -10.35
C SER A 87 -2.12 -13.60 -11.45
N GLU A 88 -2.75 -12.48 -11.10
CA GLU A 88 -3.24 -11.49 -12.07
C GLU A 88 -2.11 -10.89 -12.89
N TYR A 89 -1.02 -10.50 -12.21
CA TYR A 89 0.17 -9.95 -12.87
C TYR A 89 0.76 -10.94 -13.88
N LEU A 90 0.94 -12.19 -13.48
CA LEU A 90 1.50 -13.24 -14.35
C LEU A 90 0.53 -13.71 -15.45
N ALA A 91 -0.77 -13.48 -15.28
CA ALA A 91 -1.77 -13.73 -16.33
C ALA A 91 -1.84 -12.60 -17.36
N GLY A 92 -1.13 -11.48 -17.15
CA GLY A 92 -1.24 -10.29 -17.99
C GLY A 92 -2.53 -9.48 -17.77
N ASN A 93 -3.34 -9.86 -16.77
CA ASN A 93 -4.50 -9.09 -16.36
C ASN A 93 -4.01 -7.93 -15.48
N THR A 94 -3.54 -6.87 -16.13
CA THR A 94 -3.36 -5.56 -15.48
C THR A 94 -4.72 -4.91 -15.29
N THR A 95 -5.60 -5.56 -14.52
CA THR A 95 -6.81 -4.92 -14.01
C THR A 95 -6.34 -3.64 -13.34
N SER A 96 -6.90 -2.49 -13.74
CA SER A 96 -6.51 -1.19 -13.18
C SER A 96 -6.84 -1.18 -11.69
N LEU A 97 -5.92 -1.70 -10.87
CA LEU A 97 -5.97 -1.65 -9.43
C LEU A 97 -6.07 -0.16 -9.10
N LYS A 98 -7.26 0.30 -8.70
CA LYS A 98 -7.43 1.60 -8.06
C LYS A 98 -6.74 1.47 -6.71
N ILE A 99 -5.42 1.61 -6.73
CA ILE A 99 -4.59 1.73 -5.55
C ILE A 99 -4.80 3.16 -5.08
N SER A 100 -5.72 3.35 -4.15
CA SER A 100 -5.82 4.59 -3.39
C SER A 100 -4.58 4.66 -2.50
N PHE A 101 -3.58 5.42 -2.95
CA PHE A 101 -2.45 5.75 -2.11
C PHE A 101 -2.94 6.68 -0.99
N PRO A 102 -2.61 6.42 0.28
CA PRO A 102 -2.76 7.44 1.30
C PRO A 102 -1.86 8.62 0.90
N THR A 103 -2.48 9.77 0.67
CA THR A 103 -1.79 11.04 0.48
C THR A 103 -0.86 11.24 1.67
N PRO A 104 0.44 11.53 1.47
CA PRO A 104 1.31 11.87 2.60
C PRO A 104 0.71 13.10 3.27
N VAL A 105 0.33 12.95 4.54
CA VAL A 105 0.00 14.09 5.39
C VAL A 105 1.28 14.92 5.47
N THR A 106 1.30 16.06 4.80
CA THR A 106 2.33 17.07 4.94
C THR A 106 2.29 17.51 6.40
N VAL A 107 3.19 16.96 7.21
CA VAL A 107 3.51 17.53 8.51
C VAL A 107 4.23 18.83 8.20
N GLU A 108 3.53 19.94 8.46
CA GLU A 108 4.05 21.29 8.40
C GLU A 108 5.30 21.38 9.29
N PRO A 109 6.44 21.91 8.80
CA PRO A 109 7.66 21.92 9.58
C PRO A 109 7.54 22.92 10.73
N GLU A 110 7.58 22.41 11.95
CA GLU A 110 7.86 23.18 13.16
C GLU A 110 9.13 24.03 12.94
N LYS A 111 8.97 25.34 12.78
CA LYS A 111 10.06 26.31 12.97
C LYS A 111 9.91 26.93 14.36
N LEU A 112 10.66 26.39 15.31
CA LEU A 112 11.01 27.02 16.56
C LEU A 112 12.27 27.88 16.35
N THR A 113 12.11 29.21 16.43
CA THR A 113 13.17 30.13 16.92
C THR A 113 12.55 31.46 17.37
N GLU A 114 12.60 31.63 18.70
CA GLU A 114 12.67 32.80 19.59
C GLU A 114 12.53 34.28 19.12
N VAL A 115 11.65 34.98 19.87
CA VAL A 115 11.76 36.32 20.53
C VAL A 115 11.87 37.59 19.67
N THR A 116 10.88 38.50 19.76
CA THR A 116 11.03 39.95 20.09
C THR A 116 9.66 40.58 20.43
N THR A 117 9.60 41.30 21.56
CA THR A 117 8.46 42.06 22.13
C THR A 117 8.34 43.47 21.53
N THR A 118 7.11 43.97 21.23
CA THR A 118 6.62 45.38 21.45
C THR A 118 5.19 45.62 20.88
N GLU A 119 4.20 45.73 21.78
CA GLU A 119 2.99 46.62 21.90
C GLU A 119 2.54 47.63 20.77
N PRO A 120 1.33 48.30 20.82
CA PRO A 120 -0.08 47.89 21.05
C PRO A 120 -1.18 48.73 20.26
N ILE A 121 -2.50 48.55 20.59
CA ILE A 121 -3.69 49.47 20.44
C ILE A 121 -4.67 49.24 19.24
N GLN A 122 -5.76 48.44 19.40
CA GLN A 122 -7.21 48.78 19.66
C GLN A 122 -8.12 48.90 18.37
N PRO A 123 -9.48 49.01 18.42
CA PRO A 123 -10.48 48.02 18.89
C PRO A 123 -11.81 47.96 18.02
N ILE A 124 -12.70 46.98 18.27
CA ILE A 124 -14.21 46.98 18.10
C ILE A 124 -14.79 47.20 16.65
N GLU A 125 -15.65 46.34 16.08
CA GLU A 125 -17.13 46.42 16.15
C GLU A 125 -17.80 45.15 15.57
N LYS A 126 -18.76 44.58 16.31
CA LYS A 126 -19.79 43.66 15.80
C LYS A 126 -20.95 44.48 15.22
N PRO A 127 -21.70 43.95 14.24
CA PRO A 127 -23.13 44.22 14.16
C PRO A 127 -23.99 42.97 14.41
N LYS A 128 -25.14 43.26 15.02
CA LYS A 128 -26.20 42.37 15.51
C LYS A 128 -27.08 41.89 14.36
N GLY A 129 -27.60 40.66 14.45
CA GLY A 129 -28.57 40.14 13.50
C GLY A 129 -29.27 38.85 13.96
N GLN A 130 -30.28 39.03 14.81
CA GLN A 130 -31.51 38.24 14.94
C GLN A 130 -31.48 36.80 15.50
N ALA A 131 -32.05 36.74 16.71
CA ALA A 131 -32.63 35.59 17.38
C ALA A 131 -33.87 35.05 16.66
N LEU A 132 -34.14 33.75 16.82
CA LEU A 132 -35.43 33.19 17.27
C LEU A 132 -35.36 31.66 17.16
N MET A 133 -35.56 30.96 18.29
CA MET A 133 -36.53 29.87 18.45
C MET A 133 -36.18 28.97 19.66
N ARG A 134 -36.99 29.14 20.71
CA ARG A 134 -37.65 28.08 21.48
C ARG A 134 -36.80 27.12 22.32
N SER A 135 -36.71 27.43 23.61
CA SER A 135 -37.00 26.45 24.66
C SER A 135 -37.84 27.12 25.75
N LEU A 136 -39.16 27.03 25.58
CA LEU A 136 -40.14 27.35 26.62
C LEU A 136 -40.39 26.08 27.43
N LYS A 137 -40.20 26.23 28.75
CA LYS A 137 -40.59 25.35 29.85
C LYS A 137 -42.00 24.77 29.71
N LEU A 138 -42.16 23.56 30.24
CA LEU A 138 -43.15 23.26 31.26
C LEU A 138 -42.40 22.72 32.48
#